data_AF-A0A823IRN0-F1
#
_entry.id   AF-A0A823IRN0-F1
#
_cell.length_a   1.000
_cell.length_b   1.000
_cell.length_c   1.000
_cell.angle_alpha   90.00
_cell.angle_beta   90.00
_cell.angle_gamma   90.00
#
_symmetry.space_group_name_H-M   'P 1'
#
loop_
_entity.id
_entity.type
_entity.pdbx_description
1 polymer ?
#
loop_
_entity_poly.entity_id
_entity_poly.type
_entity_poly.pdbx_seq_one_letter_code
_entity_poly.pdbx_strand_id
1 'polypeptide(L)'
;MLLLLNPNAPRKVTNVKSTNITPTGADISWNSVTGANSYVIRYGVDGQTNDRLHYSETASFTLDDAVFAGELAGLKVNVYIQAFEKIYTGADEIAKANAAMVDNADVWSNVCTIDFPSK
;
A
#
# COMPACT_ATOMS: atom_id res chain seq x y z
N MET A 1 -0.61 -25.63 -18.35
CA MET A 1 -0.21 -25.27 -16.98
C MET A 1 -1.46 -24.73 -16.29
N LEU A 2 -2.06 -25.52 -15.42
CA LEU A 2 -3.29 -25.17 -14.71
C LEU A 2 -2.88 -24.27 -13.54
N LEU A 3 -3.23 -22.97 -13.55
CA LEU A 3 -3.10 -22.13 -12.35
C LEU A 3 -4.08 -22.68 -11.31
N LEU A 4 -3.58 -23.52 -10.40
CA LEU A 4 -4.30 -23.85 -9.18
C LEU A 4 -4.41 -22.54 -8.39
N LEU A 5 -5.61 -21.96 -8.34
CA LEU A 5 -5.93 -20.90 -7.40
C LEU A 5 -5.57 -21.42 -6.00
N ASN A 6 -4.54 -20.86 -5.37
CA ASN A 6 -4.21 -21.20 -3.98
C ASN A 6 -5.44 -20.83 -3.14
N PRO A 7 -6.16 -21.81 -2.54
CA PRO A 7 -7.40 -21.55 -1.83
C PRO A 7 -7.19 -20.70 -0.56
N ASN A 8 -5.94 -20.57 -0.12
CA ASN A 8 -5.54 -19.74 1.01
C ASN A 8 -4.93 -18.39 0.59
N ALA A 9 -4.90 -18.06 -0.71
CA ALA A 9 -4.41 -16.77 -1.16
C ALA A 9 -5.24 -15.64 -0.53
N PRO A 10 -4.59 -14.58 -0.01
CA PRO A 10 -5.30 -13.44 0.53
C PRO A 10 -6.27 -12.87 -0.49
N ARG A 11 -7.47 -12.53 -0.03
CA ARG A 11 -8.46 -11.87 -0.87
C ARG A 11 -8.02 -10.45 -1.19
N LYS A 12 -8.61 -9.86 -2.24
CA LYS A 12 -8.47 -8.44 -2.56
C LYS A 12 -8.72 -7.58 -1.33
N VAL A 13 -7.81 -6.65 -1.05
CA VAL A 13 -7.98 -5.64 0.01
C VAL A 13 -9.17 -4.73 -0.33
N THR A 14 -10.00 -4.44 0.66
CA THR A 14 -11.20 -3.61 0.52
C THR A 14 -11.23 -2.50 1.56
N ASN A 15 -12.08 -1.50 1.34
CA ASN A 15 -12.35 -0.43 2.30
C ASN A 15 -11.09 0.36 2.68
N VAL A 16 -10.21 0.62 1.70
CA VAL A 16 -9.06 1.50 1.87
C VAL A 16 -9.56 2.92 2.09
N LYS A 17 -9.13 3.55 3.17
CA LYS A 17 -9.53 4.91 3.58
C LYS A 17 -8.33 5.70 4.03
N SER A 18 -8.35 7.01 3.76
CA SER A 18 -7.43 7.99 4.33
C SER A 18 -8.13 8.86 5.37
N THR A 19 -7.45 9.13 6.48
CA THR A 19 -7.88 9.99 7.60
C THR A 19 -6.74 10.87 8.06
N ASN A 20 -7.02 11.82 8.97
CA ASN A 20 -6.01 12.71 9.56
C ASN A 20 -5.12 13.41 8.51
N ILE A 21 -5.74 13.80 7.39
CA ILE A 21 -5.03 14.41 6.27
C ILE A 21 -4.63 15.84 6.67
N THR A 22 -3.32 16.09 6.64
CA THR A 22 -2.68 17.39 6.81
C THR A 22 -1.84 17.69 5.56
N PRO A 23 -1.29 18.90 5.38
CA PRO A 23 -0.41 19.18 4.23
C PRO A 23 0.83 18.27 4.13
N THR A 24 1.24 17.61 5.23
CA THR A 24 2.49 16.85 5.30
C THR A 24 2.29 15.38 5.65
N GLY A 25 1.04 14.89 5.71
CA GLY A 25 0.79 13.49 6.01
C GLY A 25 -0.67 13.09 6.15
N ALA A 26 -0.91 11.78 6.04
CA ALA A 26 -2.21 11.15 6.17
C ALA A 26 -2.08 9.72 6.71
N ASP A 27 -3.08 9.27 7.46
CA ASP A 27 -3.20 7.88 7.89
C ASP A 27 -4.06 7.10 6.91
N ILE A 28 -3.58 5.96 6.45
CA ILE A 28 -4.30 5.03 5.58
C ILE A 28 -4.61 3.75 6.36
N SER A 29 -5.85 3.29 6.25
CA SER A 29 -6.31 2.03 6.84
C SER A 29 -7.19 1.24 5.87
N TRP A 30 -7.31 -0.05 6.10
CA TRP A 30 -8.16 -0.95 5.31
C TRP A 30 -8.73 -2.07 6.17
N ASN A 31 -9.65 -2.86 5.62
CA ASN A 31 -10.13 -4.05 6.31
C ASN A 31 -9.04 -5.12 6.33
N SER A 32 -8.73 -5.66 7.51
CA SER A 32 -7.86 -6.84 7.63
C SER A 32 -8.38 -7.97 6.75
N VAL A 33 -7.47 -8.59 5.99
CA VAL A 33 -7.81 -9.68 5.07
C VAL A 33 -7.53 -11.02 5.74
N THR A 34 -8.51 -11.91 5.79
CA THR A 34 -8.32 -13.28 6.28
C THR A 34 -7.23 -13.99 5.46
N GLY A 35 -6.24 -14.57 6.14
CA GLY A 35 -5.09 -15.22 5.51
C GLY A 35 -3.95 -14.28 5.14
N ALA A 36 -4.11 -12.96 5.32
CA ALA A 36 -3.02 -12.01 5.12
C ALA A 36 -2.17 -11.88 6.39
N ASN A 37 -0.86 -12.01 6.22
CA ASN A 37 0.15 -11.75 7.25
C ASN A 37 0.92 -10.45 6.97
N SER A 38 0.85 -9.93 5.74
CA SER A 38 1.46 -8.65 5.39
C SER A 38 0.77 -7.98 4.22
N TYR A 39 1.15 -6.72 3.99
CA TYR A 39 0.61 -5.87 2.94
C TYR A 39 1.73 -5.08 2.27
N VAL A 40 1.61 -4.92 0.95
CA VAL A 40 2.39 -3.94 0.19
C VAL A 40 1.49 -2.77 -0.17
N ILE A 41 2.01 -1.57 0.05
CA ILE A 41 1.39 -0.32 -0.30
C ILE A 41 2.13 0.23 -1.51
N ARG A 42 1.43 0.48 -2.61
CA ARG A 42 1.95 1.24 -3.75
C ARG A 42 1.34 2.62 -3.74
N TYR A 43 2.16 3.65 -3.88
CA TYR A 43 1.69 5.03 -3.86
C TYR A 43 2.45 5.92 -4.85
N GLY A 44 1.81 6.99 -5.29
CA GLY A 44 2.40 7.95 -6.22
C GLY A 44 1.42 9.06 -6.58
N VAL A 45 1.93 10.11 -7.22
CA VAL A 45 1.10 11.26 -7.62
C VAL A 45 0.07 10.82 -8.66
N ASP A 46 -1.17 11.26 -8.49
CA ASP A 46 -2.24 10.99 -9.45
C ASP A 46 -1.86 11.50 -10.85
N GLY A 47 -2.16 10.68 -11.87
CA GLY A 47 -1.73 10.93 -13.25
C GLY A 47 -0.25 10.66 -13.54
N GLN A 48 0.55 10.22 -12.57
CA GLN A 48 1.95 9.80 -12.77
C GLN A 48 2.12 8.29 -12.58
N THR A 49 3.29 7.78 -12.97
CA THR A 49 3.67 6.38 -12.71
C THR A 49 3.85 6.17 -11.21
N ASN A 50 3.10 5.24 -10.62
CA ASN A 50 3.20 4.89 -9.21
C ASN A 50 4.29 3.82 -9.00
N ASP A 51 5.48 4.26 -8.62
CA ASP A 51 6.67 3.43 -8.45
C ASP A 51 7.08 3.21 -6.98
N ARG A 52 6.57 4.01 -6.05
CA ARG A 52 6.92 3.91 -4.63
C ARG A 52 6.17 2.75 -3.98
N LEU A 53 6.90 1.98 -3.18
CA LEU A 53 6.40 0.85 -2.43
C LEU A 53 6.74 0.99 -0.95
N HIS A 54 5.83 0.53 -0.10
CA HIS A 54 6.07 0.36 1.33
C HIS A 54 5.45 -0.95 1.81
N TYR A 55 5.82 -1.38 3.01
CA TYR A 55 5.41 -2.64 3.60
C TYR A 55 4.76 -2.43 4.96
N SER A 56 3.74 -3.22 5.28
CA SER A 56 3.11 -3.23 6.60
C SER A 56 2.69 -4.64 7.00
N GLU A 57 2.80 -4.96 8.29
CA GLU A 57 2.28 -6.21 8.88
C GLU A 57 0.91 -5.99 9.53
N THR A 58 0.45 -4.74 9.57
CA THR A 58 -0.86 -4.36 10.08
C THR A 58 -1.72 -3.79 8.94
N ALA A 59 -3.03 -3.69 9.17
CA ALA A 59 -3.96 -3.10 8.21
C ALA A 59 -3.93 -1.56 8.22
N SER A 60 -2.74 -0.97 8.33
CA SER A 60 -2.51 0.46 8.46
C SER A 60 -1.17 0.89 7.88
N PHE A 61 -1.09 2.15 7.43
CA PHE A 61 0.11 2.80 6.92
C PHE A 61 -0.02 4.31 7.10
N THR A 62 1.03 4.98 7.56
CA THR A 62 1.10 6.45 7.61
C THR A 62 1.99 6.92 6.47
N LEU A 63 1.44 7.77 5.60
CA LEU A 63 2.19 8.43 4.55
C LEU A 63 2.49 9.86 5.03
N ASP A 64 3.76 10.20 5.13
CA ASP A 64 4.24 11.56 5.41
C ASP A 64 5.30 12.00 4.39
N ASP A 65 5.75 13.25 4.47
CA ASP A 65 6.75 13.80 3.54
C ASP A 65 8.06 12.97 3.51
N ALA A 66 8.45 12.38 4.64
CA ALA A 66 9.67 11.58 4.74
C ALA A 66 9.51 10.24 4.00
N VAL A 67 8.40 9.54 4.22
CA VAL A 67 8.04 8.29 3.52
C VAL A 67 7.77 8.54 2.03
N PHE A 68 7.21 9.70 1.69
CA PHE A 68 7.01 10.12 0.31
C PHE A 68 8.32 10.50 -0.39
N ALA A 69 9.36 10.83 0.38
CA ALA A 69 10.62 11.40 -0.06
C ALA A 69 10.39 12.67 -0.90
N GLY A 70 9.52 13.55 -0.42
CA GLY A 70 9.11 14.78 -1.10
C GLY A 70 7.99 15.51 -0.36
N GLU A 71 7.55 16.63 -0.92
CA GLU A 71 6.45 17.41 -0.37
C GLU A 71 5.09 16.85 -0.82
N LEU A 72 4.19 16.62 0.15
CA LEU A 72 2.81 16.18 -0.10
C LEU A 72 1.82 17.34 -0.34
N ALA A 73 2.11 18.53 0.17
CA ALA A 73 1.18 19.64 0.17
C ALA A 73 0.66 19.98 -1.24
N GLY A 74 -0.66 20.01 -1.41
CA GLY A 74 -1.33 20.28 -2.69
C GLY A 74 -1.29 19.14 -3.72
N LEU A 75 -0.76 17.96 -3.38
CA LEU A 75 -0.76 16.80 -4.26
C LEU A 75 -2.02 15.97 -4.11
N LYS A 76 -2.46 15.36 -5.22
CA LYS A 76 -3.32 14.18 -5.20
C LYS A 76 -2.43 12.95 -5.28
N VAL A 77 -2.54 12.03 -4.31
CA VAL A 77 -1.74 10.80 -4.25
C VAL A 77 -2.65 9.59 -4.31
N ASN A 78 -2.40 8.70 -5.26
CA ASN A 78 -3.09 7.43 -5.38
C ASN A 78 -2.39 6.38 -4.54
N VAL A 79 -3.17 5.58 -3.80
CA VAL A 79 -2.71 4.48 -2.97
C VAL A 79 -3.42 3.19 -3.35
N TYR A 80 -2.65 2.12 -3.49
CA TYR A 80 -3.12 0.76 -3.75
C TYR A 80 -2.52 -0.18 -2.70
N ILE A 81 -3.32 -1.14 -2.21
CA ILE A 81 -2.87 -2.10 -1.21
C ILE A 81 -3.03 -3.51 -1.76
N GLN A 82 -2.03 -4.35 -1.55
CA GLN A 82 -2.03 -5.77 -1.87
C GLN A 82 -1.72 -6.57 -0.61
N ALA A 83 -2.43 -7.68 -0.39
CA ALA A 83 -2.25 -8.55 0.77
C ALA A 83 -1.44 -9.80 0.42
N PHE A 84 -0.63 -10.28 1.37
CA PHE A 84 0.24 -11.44 1.19
C PHE A 84 0.11 -12.42 2.37
N GLU A 85 0.20 -13.72 2.06
CA GLU A 85 0.11 -14.80 3.05
C GLU A 85 1.40 -14.97 3.87
N LYS A 86 2.49 -14.33 3.45
CA LYS A 86 3.81 -14.46 4.09
C LYS A 86 4.20 -13.15 4.75
N ILE A 87 5.12 -13.26 5.71
CA ILE A 87 5.91 -12.13 6.19
C ILE A 87 7.21 -12.15 5.38
N TYR A 88 7.56 -11.02 4.79
CA TYR A 88 8.79 -10.86 4.04
C TYR A 88 9.85 -10.17 4.89
N THR A 89 11.12 -10.50 4.65
CA THR A 89 12.26 -9.93 5.37
C THR A 89 13.07 -9.03 4.46
N GLY A 90 13.68 -7.98 5.02
CA GLY A 90 14.49 -7.01 4.30
C GLY A 90 15.18 -6.07 5.29
N ALA A 91 16.13 -5.28 4.80
CA ALA A 91 16.84 -4.29 5.62
C ALA A 91 15.93 -3.14 6.08
N ASP A 92 14.89 -2.84 5.31
CA ASP A 92 13.88 -1.84 5.56
C ASP A 92 12.55 -2.26 4.92
N GLU A 93 11.50 -1.46 5.10
CA GLU A 93 10.16 -1.68 4.59
C GLU A 93 10.09 -1.68 3.06
N ILE A 94 10.96 -0.90 2.39
CA ILE A 94 11.03 -0.86 0.92
C ILE A 94 11.62 -2.18 0.40
N ALA A 95 12.67 -2.69 1.03
CA ALA A 95 13.27 -3.99 0.72
C ALA A 95 12.30 -5.14 0.98
N LYS A 96 11.52 -5.08 2.09
CA LYS A 96 10.45 -6.04 2.36
C LYS A 96 9.36 -5.99 1.29
N ALA A 97 8.93 -4.80 0.88
CA ALA A 97 7.94 -4.62 -0.18
C ALA A 97 8.42 -5.17 -1.53
N ASN A 98 9.68 -4.87 -1.89
CA ASN A 98 10.28 -5.40 -3.11
C ASN A 98 10.39 -6.93 -3.09
N ALA A 99 10.78 -7.52 -1.95
CA ALA A 99 10.80 -8.97 -1.78
C ALA A 99 9.40 -9.58 -1.93
N ALA A 100 8.37 -8.95 -1.37
CA ALA A 100 6.98 -9.38 -1.53
C ALA A 100 6.52 -9.32 -3.00
N MET A 101 6.90 -8.26 -3.72
CA MET A 101 6.53 -8.09 -5.12
C MET A 101 7.11 -9.14 -6.07
N VAL A 102 8.16 -9.88 -5.68
CA VAL A 102 8.69 -11.02 -6.46
C VAL A 102 7.68 -12.17 -6.52
N ASP A 103 6.94 -12.42 -5.44
CA ASP A 103 5.92 -13.47 -5.37
C ASP A 103 4.61 -13.07 -6.09
N ASN A 104 4.43 -11.78 -6.38
CA ASN A 104 3.30 -11.14 -7.09
C ASN A 104 1.93 -11.82 -6.88
N ALA A 105 1.21 -11.43 -5.82
CA ALA A 105 -0.13 -11.93 -5.52
C ALA A 105 -1.25 -11.15 -6.26
N ASP A 106 -1.15 -10.98 -7.59
CA ASP A 106 -1.98 -10.30 -8.63
C ASP A 106 -3.16 -9.32 -8.33
N VAL A 107 -3.71 -9.17 -7.12
CA VAL A 107 -4.93 -8.42 -6.87
C VAL A 107 -4.72 -7.25 -5.90
N TRP A 108 -4.42 -6.09 -6.48
CA TRP A 108 -4.45 -4.80 -5.80
C TRP A 108 -5.88 -4.40 -5.41
N SER A 109 -6.01 -3.57 -4.36
CA SER A 109 -7.24 -2.89 -3.98
C SER A 109 -7.77 -1.99 -5.11
N ASN A 110 -8.99 -1.47 -4.94
CA ASN A 110 -9.37 -0.27 -5.67
C ASN A 110 -8.48 0.90 -5.22
N VAL A 111 -8.30 1.91 -6.09
CA VAL A 111 -7.52 3.10 -5.75
C VAL A 111 -8.16 3.86 -4.59
N CYS A 112 -7.33 4.32 -3.65
CA CYS A 112 -7.66 5.35 -2.68
C CYS A 112 -6.87 6.61 -3.05
N THR A 113 -7.56 7.65 -3.49
CA THR A 113 -6.91 8.94 -3.81
C THR A 113 -7.01 9.86 -2.60
N ILE A 114 -5.85 10.31 -2.12
CA ILE A 114 -5.72 11.27 -1.03
C ILE A 114 -5.52 12.65 -1.66
N ASP A 115 -6.31 13.63 -1.25
CA ASP A 115 -6.19 15.03 -1.66
C ASP A 115 -5.54 15.82 -0.53
N PHE A 116 -4.23 16.08 -0.66
CA PHE A 116 -3.46 16.77 0.37
C PHE A 116 -3.72 18.28 0.31
N PRO A 117 -4.09 18.92 1.44
CA PRO A 117 -4.27 20.37 1.47
C PRO A 117 -3.00 21.12 1.06
N SER A 118 -3.17 22.28 0.44
CA SER A 118 -2.08 23.25 0.26
C SER A 118 -1.65 23.85 1.60
N LYS A 119 -0.49 24.52 1.60
CA LYS A 119 -0.01 25.32 2.75
C LYS A 119 -0.82 26.59 2.97
#